data_AF-A0A6J4Q5Q4-F1
#
_entry.id   AF-A0A6J4Q5Q4-F1
#
_cell.length_a   1.000
_cell.length_b   1.000
_cell.length_c   1.000
_cell.angle_alpha   90.00
_cell.angle_beta   90.00
_cell.angle_gamma   90.00
#
_symmetry.space_group_name_H-M   'P 1'
#
loop_
_entity.id
_entity.type
_entity.pdbx_description
1 polymer ?
#
loop_
_entity_poly.entity_id
_entity_poly.type
_entity_poly.pdbx_seq_one_letter_code
_entity_poly.pdbx_strand_id
1 'polypeptide(L)' 'MVEEGTEAVARLVASPEVEGVTGRYFDGTREARANRQAYDEGARKRLWALSEELSGRLLEPVVRW' A
#
# COMPACT_ATOMS: atom_id res chain seq x y z
N MET A 1 -8.85 12.61 13.21
CA MET A 1 -8.05 13.86 13.10
C MET A 1 -6.63 13.51 12.63
N VAL A 2 -5.75 14.48 12.36
CA VAL A 2 -4.37 14.19 11.89
C VAL A 2 -3.60 13.35 12.91
N GLU A 3 -3.77 13.58 14.22
CA GLU A 3 -3.13 12.78 15.26
C GLU A 3 -3.48 11.28 15.17
N GLU A 4 -4.77 10.96 15.02
CA GLU A 4 -5.25 9.57 14.99
C GLU A 4 -4.71 8.78 13.79
N GLY A 5 -4.64 9.42 12.62
CA GLY A 5 -3.99 8.83 11.44
C GLY A 5 -2.49 8.62 11.66
N THR A 6 -1.84 9.56 12.36
CA THR A 6 -0.40 9.48 12.67
C THR A 6 -0.11 8.31 13.62
N GLU A 7 -0.92 8.14 14.66
CA GLU A 7 -0.80 7.03 15.60
C GLU A 7 -1.00 5.67 14.93
N ALA A 8 -2.03 5.56 14.06
CA ALA A 8 -2.28 4.35 13.29
C ALA A 8 -1.08 3.96 12.41
N VAL A 9 -0.49 4.91 11.69
CA VAL A 9 0.69 4.67 10.85
C VAL A 9 1.93 4.36 11.71
N ALA A 10 2.17 5.12 12.78
CA ALA A 10 3.31 4.90 13.67
C ALA A 10 3.30 3.48 14.25
N ARG A 11 2.12 2.97 14.66
CA ARG A 11 1.95 1.59 15.11
C ARG A 11 2.34 0.59 14.02
N LEU A 12 1.89 0.78 12.78
CA LEU A 12 2.19 -0.14 11.67
C LEU A 12 3.68 -0.20 11.31
N VAL A 13 4.39 0.91 11.50
CA VAL A 13 5.82 1.01 11.18
C VAL A 13 6.72 0.47 12.29
N ALA A 14 6.35 0.68 13.56
CA ALA A 14 7.29 0.50 14.68
C ALA A 14 6.83 -0.49 15.76
N SER A 15 5.58 -0.94 15.78
CA SER A 15 5.10 -1.82 16.85
C SER A 15 5.54 -3.28 16.64
N PRO A 16 6.12 -3.93 17.66
CA PRO A 16 6.43 -5.37 17.61
C PRO A 16 5.19 -6.25 17.37
N GLU A 17 3.99 -5.77 17.71
CA GLU A 17 2.74 -6.53 17.55
C GLU A 17 2.39 -6.85 16.10
N VAL A 18 2.94 -6.09 15.15
CA VAL A 18 2.69 -6.25 13.71
C VAL A 18 3.96 -6.59 12.94
N GLU A 19 5.05 -6.87 13.65
CA GLU A 19 6.31 -7.27 13.02
C GLU A 19 6.12 -8.57 12.23
N GLY A 20 6.56 -8.57 10.96
CA GLY A 20 6.39 -9.70 10.05
C GLY A 20 4.96 -9.93 9.54
N VAL A 21 3.97 -9.14 9.97
CA VAL A 21 2.59 -9.25 9.47
C VAL A 21 2.51 -8.67 8.06
N THR A 22 2.06 -9.48 7.11
CA THR A 22 1.88 -9.08 5.71
C THR A 22 0.49 -9.43 5.18
N GLY A 23 0.04 -8.71 4.16
CA GLY A 23 -1.24 -8.98 3.48
C GLY A 23 -2.49 -8.65 4.29
N ARG A 24 -2.35 -7.95 5.42
CA ARG A 24 -3.46 -7.50 6.28
C ARG A 24 -3.84 -6.05 5.97
N TYR A 25 -5.09 -5.70 6.25
CA TYR A 25 -5.64 -4.36 6.06
C TYR A 25 -6.11 -3.82 7.42
N PHE A 26 -5.83 -2.55 7.68
CA PHE A 26 -6.21 -1.87 8.91
C PHE A 26 -7.03 -0.63 8.58
N ASP A 27 -8.12 -0.44 9.32
CA ASP A 27 -8.93 0.77 9.35
C ASP A 27 -8.65 1.48 10.68
N GLY A 28 -7.88 2.57 10.61
CA GLY A 28 -7.23 3.17 11.77
C GLY A 28 -6.27 2.17 12.43
N THR A 29 -6.46 1.94 13.73
CA THR A 29 -5.66 0.99 14.51
C THR A 29 -6.18 -0.44 14.49
N ARG A 30 -7.34 -0.69 13.87
CA ARG A 30 -8.04 -1.97 13.92
C ARG A 30 -7.88 -2.73 12.61
N GLU A 31 -7.64 -4.02 12.73
CA GLU A 31 -7.68 -4.88 11.57
C GLU A 31 -9.10 -4.99 11.00
N ALA A 32 -9.21 -4.89 9.68
CA ALA A 32 -10.49 -4.88 8.98
C ALA A 32 -10.37 -5.58 7.62
N ARG A 33 -11.53 -5.74 6.96
CA ARG A 33 -11.57 -6.25 5.59
C ARG A 33 -11.60 -5.07 4.61
N ALA A 34 -10.69 -5.06 3.66
CA ALA A 34 -10.70 -4.10 2.57
C ALA A 34 -11.89 -4.34 1.63
N ASN A 35 -12.08 -3.45 0.65
CA ASN A 35 -13.03 -3.67 -0.42
C ASN A 35 -12.80 -5.03 -1.09
N ARG A 36 -13.89 -5.77 -1.40
CA ARG A 36 -13.83 -7.11 -1.98
C ARG A 36 -12.96 -7.18 -3.24
N GLN A 37 -12.97 -6.14 -4.08
CA GLN A 37 -12.17 -6.08 -5.30
C GLN A 37 -10.66 -6.18 -5.04
N ALA A 38 -10.17 -5.68 -3.90
CA ALA A 38 -8.74 -5.74 -3.55
C ALA A 38 -8.22 -7.19 -3.45
N TYR A 39 -9.11 -8.14 -3.17
CA TYR A 39 -8.78 -9.57 -3.07
C TYR A 39 -8.84 -10.31 -4.42
N ASP A 40 -9.32 -9.68 -5.49
CA ASP A 40 -9.31 -10.26 -6.83
C ASP A 40 -7.88 -10.29 -7.42
N GLU A 41 -7.33 -11.48 -7.59
CA GLU A 41 -5.96 -11.67 -8.09
C GLU A 41 -5.77 -11.18 -9.52
N GLY A 42 -6.76 -11.40 -10.39
CA GLY A 42 -6.70 -10.94 -11.78
C GLY A 42 -6.71 -9.43 -11.88
N ALA A 43 -7.51 -8.76 -11.06
CA ALA A 43 -7.52 -7.31 -10.96
C ALA A 43 -6.17 -6.75 -10.46
N ARG A 44 -5.56 -7.37 -9.45
CA ARG A 44 -4.23 -6.96 -8.95
C ARG A 44 -3.15 -7.08 -10.02
N LYS A 45 -3.10 -8.20 -10.75
CA LYS A 45 -2.12 -8.41 -11.83
C LYS A 45 -2.27 -7.40 -12.95
N ARG A 46 -3.51 -7.12 -13.37
CA ARG A 46 -3.79 -6.11 -14.42
C ARG A 46 -3.40 -4.71 -13.96
N LEU A 47 -3.74 -4.35 -12.72
CA LEU A 47 -3.39 -3.04 -12.16
C LEU A 47 -1.87 -2.84 -12.13
N TRP A 48 -1.12 -3.85 -11.68
CA TRP A 48 0.35 -3.81 -11.66
C TRP A 48 0.94 -3.52 -13.05
N ALA A 49 0.56 -4.32 -14.06
CA ALA A 49 1.05 -4.15 -15.43
C ALA A 49 0.74 -2.76 -16.01
N LEU A 50 -0.48 -2.26 -15.79
CA LEU A 50 -0.88 -0.93 -16.24
C LEU A 50 -0.11 0.18 -15.50
N SER A 51 0.10 0.04 -14.19
CA SER A 51 0.90 0.99 -13.42
C SER A 51 2.35 1.04 -13.89
N GLU A 52 2.97 -0.11 -14.18
CA GLU A 52 4.31 -0.15 -14.76
C GLU A 52 4.37 0.52 -16.14
N GLU A 53 3.39 0.28 -17.01
CA GLU A 53 3.32 0.93 -18.32
C GLU A 53 3.20 2.46 -18.21
N LEU A 54 2.31 2.93 -17.32
CA LEU A 54 2.03 4.35 -17.14
C LEU A 54 3.16 5.08 -16.41
N SER A 55 3.76 4.45 -15.40
CA SER A 55 4.83 5.05 -14.59
C SER A 55 6.23 4.82 -15.18
N GLY A 56 6.45 3.77 -15.96
CA GLY A 56 7.73 3.52 -16.64
C GLY A 56 8.10 4.68 -17.58
N ARG A 57 7.12 5.34 -18.19
CA ARG A 57 7.31 6.57 -18.98
C ARG A 57 7.69 7.79 -18.12
N LEU A 58 7.31 7.81 -16.85
CA LEU A 58 7.61 8.90 -15.91
C LEU A 58 8.97 8.73 -15.23
N LEU A 59 9.48 7.49 -15.18
CA LEU A 59 10.77 7.13 -14.60
C LEU A 59 11.85 6.89 -15.66
N GLU A 60 11.57 7.19 -16.95
CA GLU A 60 12.63 7.36 -17.94
C GLU A 60 13.67 8.30 -17.35
N PRO A 61 14.96 7.91 -17.32
CA PRO A 61 15.94 8.69 -16.60
C PRO A 61 15.97 10.10 -17.19
N VAL A 62 15.85 11.10 -16.31
CA VAL A 62 16.32 12.46 -16.61
C VAL A 62 17.85 12.39 -16.67
N VAL A 63 18.39 11.68 -17.64
CA VAL A 63 19.80 11.75 -18.01
C VAL A 63 19.96 12.97 -18.89
N ARG A 64 20.10 14.13 -18.23
CA ARG A 64 20.90 15.24 -18.73
C ARG A 64 21.96 15.53 -17.69
N TRP A 65 23.12 14.90 -17.86
CA TRP A 65 24.38 15.48 -17.43
C TRP A 65 25.09 15.93 -18.70
#